data_AF-A0A2K8YWQ4-F1
#
_entry.id   AF-A0A2K8YWQ4-F1
#
_cell.length_a   1.000
_cell.length_b   1.000
_cell.length_c   1.000
_cell.angle_alpha   90.00
_cell.angle_beta   90.00
_cell.angle_gamma   90.00
#
_symmetry.space_group_name_H-M   'P 1'
#
loop_
_entity.id
_entity.type
_entity.pdbx_description
1 polymer ?
#
loop_
_entity_poly.entity_id
_entity_poly.type
_entity_poly.pdbx_seq_one_letter_code
_entity_poly.pdbx_strand_id
1 'polypeptide(L)'
;MLRCCLLNYPWDGQNPIAYYIQRTGYLTIAQAGALTDDLLTKLQTDSYDFVFLHLSTTDELIPKSYQEILNAQRRFIITSPFPKHLYQAYELAPVSYLTEPYPFERFLKCIDVLLP
;
A
#
# COMPACT_ATOMS: atom_id res chain seq x y z
N MET A 1 1.15 18.36 1.85
CA MET A 1 0.68 17.02 2.31
C MET A 1 1.26 15.99 1.37
N LEU A 2 1.78 14.88 1.88
CA LEU A 2 2.33 13.79 1.07
C LEU A 2 1.20 12.93 0.51
N ARG A 3 1.28 12.60 -0.77
CA ARG A 3 0.20 11.96 -1.55
C ARG A 3 0.27 10.45 -1.45
N CYS A 4 -0.80 9.83 -0.99
CA CYS A 4 -0.93 8.37 -0.90
C CYS A 4 -1.82 7.82 -2.02
N CYS A 5 -1.43 6.68 -2.60
CA CYS A 5 -2.28 5.85 -3.43
C CYS A 5 -2.65 4.56 -2.67
N LEU A 6 -3.94 4.25 -2.56
CA LEU A 6 -4.44 3.06 -1.86
C LEU A 6 -4.99 2.04 -2.87
N LEU A 7 -4.42 0.84 -2.89
CA LEU A 7 -4.78 -0.24 -3.81
C LEU A 7 -5.44 -1.38 -3.03
N ASN A 8 -6.58 -1.87 -3.52
CA ASN A 8 -7.32 -3.04 -3.01
C ASN A 8 -7.85 -2.93 -1.58
N TYR A 9 -7.91 -1.74 -1.00
CA TYR A 9 -8.49 -1.56 0.33
C TYR A 9 -10.01 -1.74 0.32
N PRO A 10 -10.57 -2.46 1.31
CA PRO A 10 -12.02 -2.56 1.46
C PRO A 10 -12.60 -1.23 1.95
N TRP A 11 -13.70 -0.80 1.33
CA TRP A 11 -14.40 0.45 1.65
C TRP A 11 -15.52 0.29 2.69
N ASP A 12 -15.67 -0.91 3.24
CA ASP A 12 -16.69 -1.28 4.21
C ASP A 12 -16.36 -0.85 5.65
N GLY A 13 -15.24 -0.14 5.84
CA GLY A 13 -14.80 0.38 7.14
C GLY A 13 -14.01 -0.61 7.99
N GLN A 14 -13.71 -1.82 7.48
CA GLN A 14 -12.92 -2.81 8.22
C GLN A 14 -11.43 -2.44 8.31
N ASN A 15 -10.90 -1.66 7.36
CA ASN A 15 -9.49 -1.29 7.34
C ASN A 15 -9.24 0.11 7.92
N PRO A 16 -8.33 0.26 8.92
CA PRO A 16 -8.10 1.55 9.58
C PRO A 16 -7.21 2.51 8.78
N ILE A 17 -6.68 2.12 7.60
CA ILE A 17 -5.67 2.92 6.87
C ILE A 17 -6.11 4.34 6.59
N ALA A 18 -7.39 4.55 6.21
CA ALA A 18 -7.88 5.87 5.86
C ALA A 18 -7.93 6.78 7.09
N TYR A 19 -8.41 6.24 8.22
CA TYR A 19 -8.39 6.92 9.51
C TYR A 19 -6.95 7.22 9.96
N TYR A 20 -6.02 6.29 9.77
CA TYR A 20 -4.62 6.49 10.13
C TYR A 20 -3.95 7.56 9.27
N ILE A 21 -4.16 7.55 7.96
CA ILE A 21 -3.68 8.60 7.04
C ILE A 21 -4.22 9.96 7.48
N GLN A 22 -5.52 10.08 7.75
CA GLN A 22 -6.12 11.31 8.24
C GLN A 22 -5.52 11.75 9.58
N ARG A 23 -5.32 10.83 10.52
CA ARG A 23 -4.78 11.12 11.86
C ARG A 23 -3.33 11.64 11.82
N THR A 24 -2.57 11.38 10.76
CA THR A 24 -1.22 11.96 10.61
C THR A 24 -1.23 13.47 10.43
N GLY A 25 -2.28 14.03 9.81
CA GLY A 25 -2.37 15.45 9.44
C GLY A 25 -1.45 15.89 8.30
N TYR A 26 -0.46 15.09 7.90
CA TYR A 26 0.51 15.43 6.86
C TYR A 26 0.45 14.51 5.63
N LEU A 27 -0.18 13.34 5.73
CA LEU A 27 -0.53 12.47 4.60
C LEU A 27 -1.94 12.80 4.07
N THR A 28 -2.17 12.55 2.78
CA THR A 28 -3.50 12.64 2.16
C THR A 28 -3.74 11.49 1.19
N ILE A 29 -4.98 11.01 1.08
CA ILE A 29 -5.38 10.00 0.09
C ILE A 29 -5.62 10.74 -1.23
N ALA A 30 -4.65 10.68 -2.14
CA ALA A 30 -4.74 11.34 -3.44
C ALA A 30 -5.47 10.48 -4.47
N GLN A 31 -5.37 9.16 -4.34
CA GLN A 31 -6.04 8.19 -5.21
C GLN A 31 -6.31 6.91 -4.42
N ALA A 32 -7.41 6.23 -4.74
CA ALA A 32 -7.69 4.91 -4.22
C ALA A 32 -8.52 4.08 -5.20
N GLY A 33 -8.39 2.75 -5.17
CA GLY A 33 -9.13 1.87 -6.07
C GLY A 33 -8.60 0.43 -6.10
N ALA A 34 -9.15 -0.37 -7.00
CA ALA A 34 -8.66 -1.72 -7.26
C ALA A 34 -7.40 -1.69 -8.13
N LEU A 35 -6.55 -2.70 -8.00
CA LEU A 35 -5.35 -2.91 -8.82
C LEU A 35 -5.74 -3.26 -10.26
N THR A 36 -5.90 -2.23 -11.09
CA THR A 36 -6.29 -2.33 -12.51
C THR A 36 -5.27 -1.62 -13.41
N ASP A 37 -5.33 -1.88 -14.72
CA ASP A 37 -4.46 -1.22 -15.71
C ASP A 37 -4.57 0.32 -15.67
N ASP A 38 -5.78 0.87 -15.48
CA ASP A 38 -5.99 2.33 -15.37
C ASP A 38 -5.25 2.91 -14.16
N LEU A 39 -5.33 2.20 -13.01
CA LEU A 39 -4.70 2.67 -11.80
C LEU A 39 -3.17 2.51 -11.85
N LEU A 40 -2.68 1.46 -12.50
CA LEU A 40 -1.25 1.29 -12.76
C LEU A 40 -0.69 2.35 -13.71
N THR A 41 -1.45 2.71 -14.74
CA THR A 41 -1.08 3.81 -15.64
C THR A 41 -0.90 5.10 -14.83
N LYS A 42 -1.82 5.38 -13.90
CA LYS A 42 -1.69 6.53 -12.98
C LYS A 42 -0.47 6.43 -12.07
N LEU A 43 -0.10 5.25 -11.56
CA LEU A 43 1.13 5.08 -10.77
C LEU A 43 2.41 5.38 -11.57
N GLN A 44 2.36 5.27 -12.90
CA GLN A 44 3.49 5.57 -13.77
C GLN A 44 3.53 7.06 -14.19
N THR A 45 2.37 7.70 -14.34
CA THR A 45 2.28 9.09 -14.83
C THR A 45 2.23 10.11 -13.70
N ASP A 46 1.62 9.76 -12.57
CA ASP A 46 1.44 10.65 -11.44
C ASP A 46 2.50 10.40 -10.37
N SER A 47 2.87 11.45 -9.65
CA SER A 47 3.76 11.34 -8.50
C SER A 47 2.97 11.06 -7.22
N TYR A 48 3.15 9.87 -6.66
CA TYR A 48 2.70 9.49 -5.32
C TYR A 48 3.91 9.35 -4.39
N ASP A 49 3.78 9.85 -3.16
CA ASP A 49 4.81 9.75 -2.13
C ASP A 49 4.83 8.38 -1.46
N PHE A 50 3.64 7.77 -1.33
CA PHE A 50 3.41 6.45 -0.75
C PHE A 50 2.39 5.68 -1.58
N VAL A 51 2.67 4.40 -1.80
CA VAL A 51 1.75 3.47 -2.46
C VAL A 51 1.51 2.31 -1.51
N PHE A 52 0.25 2.11 -1.13
CA PHE A 52 -0.15 1.03 -0.25
C PHE A 52 -0.95 0.00 -1.04
N LEU A 53 -0.57 -1.27 -0.94
CA LEU A 53 -1.34 -2.39 -1.46
C LEU A 53 -1.88 -3.24 -0.32
N HIS A 54 -3.18 -3.46 -0.30
CA HIS A 54 -3.80 -4.43 0.59
C HIS A 54 -3.92 -5.80 -0.10
N LEU A 55 -3.33 -6.83 0.50
CA LEU A 55 -3.47 -8.22 0.06
C LEU A 55 -4.41 -8.95 1.01
N SER A 56 -5.66 -9.16 0.59
CA SER A 56 -6.70 -9.77 1.41
C SER A 56 -6.77 -11.30 1.29
N THR A 57 -6.05 -11.88 0.32
CA THR A 57 -5.95 -13.34 0.14
C THR A 57 -4.51 -13.74 -0.18
N THR A 58 -4.17 -15.03 -0.04
CA THR A 58 -2.84 -15.58 -0.36
C THR A 58 -2.73 -16.16 -1.77
N ASP A 59 -3.86 -16.24 -2.49
CA ASP A 59 -4.00 -16.82 -3.82
C ASP A 59 -4.22 -15.76 -4.93
N GLU A 60 -4.19 -14.47 -4.59
CA GLU A 60 -4.38 -13.37 -5.53
C GLU A 60 -3.27 -13.32 -6.61
N LEU A 61 -3.59 -13.71 -7.84
CA LEU A 61 -2.65 -13.66 -8.95
C LEU A 61 -2.37 -12.21 -9.37
N ILE A 62 -1.18 -11.70 -9.04
CA ILE A 62 -0.69 -10.40 -9.51
C ILE A 62 0.24 -10.62 -10.72
N PRO A 63 -0.11 -10.10 -11.92
CA PRO A 63 0.75 -10.22 -13.09
C PRO A 63 2.17 -9.67 -12.83
N LYS A 64 3.19 -10.30 -13.41
CA LYS A 64 4.59 -9.87 -13.25
C LYS A 64 4.80 -8.39 -13.66
N SER A 65 4.14 -7.95 -14.74
CA SER A 65 4.16 -6.55 -15.17
C SER A 65 3.63 -5.58 -14.10
N TYR A 66 2.62 -5.99 -13.32
CA TYR A 66 2.08 -5.17 -12.24
C TYR A 66 3.08 -5.10 -11.07
N GLN A 67 3.71 -6.22 -10.75
CA GLN A 67 4.73 -6.29 -9.70
C GLN A 67 5.93 -5.37 -10.02
N GLU A 68 6.38 -5.33 -11.27
CA GLU A 68 7.45 -4.43 -11.71
C GLU A 68 7.08 -2.95 -11.50
N ILE A 69 5.85 -2.56 -11.85
CA ILE A 69 5.35 -1.18 -11.67
C ILE A 69 5.25 -0.83 -10.17
N LEU A 70 4.75 -1.75 -9.35
CA LEU A 70 4.62 -1.57 -7.90
C LEU A 70 5.99 -1.44 -7.23
N ASN A 71 6.95 -2.28 -7.63
CA ASN A 71 8.31 -2.27 -7.09
C ASN A 71 9.09 -1.00 -7.47
N ALA A 72 8.75 -0.37 -8.59
CA ALA A 72 9.34 0.90 -9.00
C ALA A 72 8.85 2.10 -8.15
N GLN A 73 7.79 1.92 -7.34
CA GLN A 73 7.24 3.00 -6.52
C GLN A 73 8.16 3.32 -5.33
N ARG A 74 8.42 4.61 -5.12
CA ARG A 74 9.40 5.11 -4.14
C ARG A 74 9.19 4.55 -2.72
N ARG A 75 7.95 4.45 -2.27
CA ARG A 75 7.58 3.93 -0.94
C ARG A 75 6.40 2.97 -1.08
N PHE A 76 6.68 1.83 -1.69
CA PHE A 76 5.72 0.74 -1.82
C PHE A 76 5.60 -0.03 -0.50
N ILE A 77 4.40 -0.04 0.09
CA ILE A 77 4.09 -0.69 1.37
C ILE A 77 2.97 -1.70 1.15
N ILE A 78 3.10 -2.87 1.76
CA ILE A 78 2.03 -3.88 1.77
C ILE A 78 1.37 -3.95 3.14
N THR A 79 0.06 -4.08 3.16
CA THR A 79 -0.74 -4.43 4.33
C THR A 79 -1.51 -5.72 4.05
N SER A 80 -1.65 -6.58 5.06
CA SER A 80 -2.37 -7.85 4.91
C SER A 80 -2.68 -8.48 6.26
N PRO A 81 -3.81 -9.21 6.43
CA PRO A 81 -4.02 -10.08 7.59
C PRO A 81 -3.06 -11.29 7.63
N PHE A 82 -2.34 -11.55 6.56
CA PHE A 82 -1.41 -12.66 6.45
C PHE A 82 0.04 -12.22 6.68
N PRO A 83 0.92 -13.13 7.12
CA PRO A 83 2.34 -12.83 7.26
C PRO A 83 3.05 -12.78 5.90
N LYS A 84 4.07 -11.91 5.78
CA LYS A 84 4.85 -11.69 4.55
C LYS A 84 5.35 -12.97 3.87
N HIS A 85 5.73 -14.00 4.63
CA HIS A 85 6.32 -15.22 4.07
C HIS A 85 5.35 -16.00 3.17
N LEU A 86 4.03 -15.80 3.31
CA LEU A 86 3.03 -16.44 2.44
C LEU A 86 3.01 -15.84 1.03
N TYR A 87 3.66 -14.70 0.83
CA TYR A 87 3.72 -13.98 -0.44
C TYR A 87 5.08 -14.12 -1.15
N GLN A 88 5.95 -15.04 -0.70
CA GLN A 88 7.30 -15.21 -1.25
C GLN A 88 7.33 -15.63 -2.73
N ALA A 89 6.24 -16.23 -3.23
CA ALA A 89 6.11 -16.57 -4.64
C ALA A 89 5.94 -15.32 -5.52
N TYR A 90 5.49 -14.20 -4.95
CA TYR A 90 5.48 -12.92 -5.64
C TYR A 90 6.86 -12.26 -5.55
N GLU A 91 7.31 -11.70 -6.66
CA GLU A 91 8.54 -10.91 -6.75
C GLU A 91 8.30 -9.47 -6.24
N LEU A 92 7.34 -9.27 -5.34
CA LEU A 92 7.05 -7.96 -4.72
C LEU A 92 8.14 -7.59 -3.71
N ALA A 93 8.63 -6.37 -3.83
CA ALA A 93 9.72 -5.81 -3.04
C ALA A 93 9.28 -4.54 -2.28
N PRO A 94 8.29 -4.64 -1.37
CA PRO A 94 7.86 -3.48 -0.60
C PRO A 94 8.95 -3.05 0.39
N VAL A 95 9.08 -1.74 0.59
CA VAL A 95 10.00 -1.16 1.58
C VAL A 95 9.55 -1.46 3.02
N SER A 96 8.26 -1.76 3.21
CA SER A 96 7.72 -2.20 4.50
C SER A 96 6.49 -3.09 4.32
N TYR A 97 6.23 -3.92 5.33
CA TYR A 97 5.10 -4.82 5.39
C TYR A 97 4.43 -4.73 6.76
N LEU A 98 3.12 -4.46 6.78
CA LEU A 98 2.33 -4.38 8.01
C LEU A 98 1.32 -5.52 8.04
N THR A 99 1.54 -6.49 8.94
CA THR A 99 0.57 -7.55 9.21
C THR A 99 -0.55 -7.01 10.09
N GLU A 100 -1.79 -7.20 9.65
CA GLU A 100 -3.01 -6.81 10.36
C GLU A 100 -3.40 -7.85 11.43
N PRO A 101 -4.06 -7.43 12.52
CA PRO A 101 -4.31 -6.04 12.89
C PRO A 101 -3.03 -5.34 13.37
N TYR A 102 -2.87 -4.06 13.04
CA TYR A 102 -1.78 -3.22 13.54
C TYR A 102 -2.32 -1.92 14.14
N PRO A 103 -1.75 -1.42 15.25
CA PRO A 103 -2.18 -0.16 15.85
C PRO A 103 -1.63 1.06 15.08
N PHE A 104 -2.18 2.24 15.35
CA PHE A 104 -1.75 3.49 14.70
C PHE A 104 -0.27 3.77 14.92
N GLU A 105 0.26 3.51 16.11
CA GLU A 105 1.65 3.77 16.46
C GLU A 105 2.61 2.94 15.60
N ARG A 106 2.20 1.72 15.22
CA ARG A 106 2.95 0.86 14.30
C ARG A 106 2.92 1.42 12.88
N PHE A 107 1.77 1.90 12.42
CA PHE A 107 1.64 2.59 11.15
C PHE A 107 2.51 3.85 11.12
N LEU A 108 2.39 4.73 12.12
CA LEU A 108 3.12 5.99 12.19
C LEU A 108 4.64 5.75 12.17
N LYS A 109 5.13 4.80 12.98
CA LYS A 109 6.55 4.42 12.97
C LYS A 109 7.01 3.93 11.59
N CYS A 110 6.17 3.19 10.87
CA CYS A 110 6.48 2.74 9.51
C CYS A 110 6.59 3.92 8.52
N ILE A 111 5.75 4.94 8.67
CA ILE A 111 5.79 6.13 7.80
C ILE A 111 6.99 7.01 8.15
N ASP A 112 7.19 7.29 9.44
CA ASP A 112 8.21 8.24 9.90
C ASP A 112 9.63 7.82 9.50
N VAL A 113 9.95 6.52 9.52
CA VAL A 113 11.28 6.03 9.08
C VAL A 113 11.51 6.13 7.57
N LEU A 114 10.45 6.39 6.79
CA LEU A 114 10.50 6.53 5.33
C LEU A 114 10.37 7.99 4.89
N LEU A 115 10.15 8.92 5.82
CA LEU A 115 10.20 10.35 5.55
C LEU A 115 11.63 10.74 5.11
N PRO A 116 11.77 11.71 4.20
CA PRO A 116 13.07 12.16 3.71
C PRO A 116 13.88 12.88 4.79
#